data_AF-K9QXR4-F1
#
_entry.id   AF-K9QXR4-F1
#
_cell.length_a   1.000
_cell.length_b   1.000
_cell.length_c   1.000
_cell.angle_alpha   90.00
_cell.angle_beta   90.00
_cell.angle_gamma   90.00
#
_symmetry.space_group_name_H-M   'P 1'
#
loop_
_entity.id
_entity.type
_entity.pdbx_description
1 polymer ?
#
loop_
_entity_poly.entity_id
_entity_poly.type
_entity_poly.pdbx_seq_one_letter_code
_entity_poly.pdbx_strand_id
1 'polypeptide(L)'
;MYRLNKKAWKLLLAEVQKCSGNDQLSQMEQEIVIKRLEKLRTEKGSPVGLDELSETVLDIYPQFSEKVLKKATKANQAPGLITKIKWATIILGTSVGVIWVVNLPYPMIRWPIAKTVPILLLPSYISMDHNYRGAIHNLEQADQLINKATSPADIERGGEKIKTAKRNLDNLPVWFLGYYPQAYCNLFGCTWRFTVDEFETARQRVGRIEAIVFQDKNALVPLTQGEQTLKAAKQQYEQATNTQDREKAIASWQEGIDQLEQIPQQTLAAKTATAKLNAYKRDFENARIGNFITAAQEFDLAAEQAKSIQPKAASELWQQAINRINQVPLENPRYVEAQKLLVSYQSKIQGVVDPRSSKLIEGAKQFALAAAKSAQNPPHTEMKWKQIAKLWSTAIEQLQSIRVEDPGYLEAQKLLATYQTNLGILETRLQAEIESQSSLKQANEQIQRLIAAPPSEQQQFQAQIQGIINQLNTVQSGTTAYAEAQILISQAKKRLQQ
;
A
#
# COMPACT_ATOMS: atom_id res chain seq x y z
N MET A 1 -21.50 29.76 -44.35
CA MET A 1 -22.31 30.96 -44.02
C MET A 1 -21.65 31.67 -42.85
N TYR A 2 -21.83 32.98 -42.70
CA TYR A 2 -21.41 33.69 -41.50
C TYR A 2 -22.26 33.24 -40.31
N ARG A 3 -21.67 33.18 -39.10
CA ARG A 3 -22.36 32.65 -37.92
C ARG A 3 -23.52 33.53 -37.46
N LEU A 4 -23.46 34.84 -37.73
CA LEU A 4 -24.55 35.79 -37.49
C LEU A 4 -24.90 36.59 -38.74
N ASN A 5 -26.15 36.51 -39.19
CA ASN A 5 -26.62 37.20 -40.39
C ASN A 5 -27.07 38.63 -40.10
N LYS A 6 -27.19 39.44 -41.17
CA LYS A 6 -27.50 40.88 -41.07
C LYS A 6 -28.87 41.17 -40.42
N LYS A 7 -29.84 40.26 -40.52
CA LYS A 7 -31.20 40.46 -39.98
C LYS A 7 -31.23 40.20 -38.47
N ALA A 8 -30.60 39.12 -38.02
CA ALA A 8 -30.43 38.81 -36.62
C ALA A 8 -29.54 39.86 -35.91
N TRP A 9 -28.47 40.28 -36.56
CA TRP A 9 -27.60 41.38 -36.10
C TRP A 9 -28.37 42.65 -35.75
N LYS A 10 -29.24 43.12 -36.65
CA LYS A 10 -30.02 44.35 -36.42
C LYS A 10 -30.99 44.24 -35.24
N LEU A 11 -31.58 43.06 -35.02
CA LEU A 11 -32.47 42.82 -33.89
C LEU A 11 -31.72 42.88 -32.56
N LEU A 12 -30.52 42.30 -32.50
CA LEU A 12 -29.68 42.32 -31.32
C LEU A 12 -29.14 43.73 -31.04
N LEU A 13 -28.67 44.43 -32.07
CA LEU A 13 -28.16 45.81 -31.94
C LEU A 13 -29.21 46.77 -31.37
N ALA A 14 -30.45 46.68 -31.84
CA ALA A 14 -31.54 47.54 -31.38
C ALA A 14 -31.86 47.31 -29.89
N GLU A 15 -31.76 46.07 -29.42
CA GLU A 15 -31.99 45.76 -28.01
C GLU A 15 -30.78 46.12 -27.13
N VAL A 16 -29.55 45.99 -27.64
CA VAL A 16 -28.33 46.48 -26.95
C VAL A 16 -28.42 47.99 -26.73
N GLN A 17 -28.83 48.75 -27.75
CA GLN A 17 -29.03 50.20 -27.62
C GLN A 17 -30.13 50.57 -26.63
N LYS A 18 -31.14 49.71 -26.47
CA LYS A 18 -32.22 49.91 -25.50
C LYS A 18 -31.80 49.57 -24.07
N CYS A 19 -30.87 48.64 -23.90
CA CYS A 19 -30.35 48.23 -22.60
C CYS A 19 -29.22 49.15 -22.09
N SER A 20 -28.59 49.93 -22.98
CA SER A 20 -27.48 50.84 -22.66
C SER A 20 -27.95 52.20 -22.13
N GLY A 21 -27.30 52.71 -21.09
CA GLY A 21 -27.47 54.07 -20.57
C GLY A 21 -26.62 55.12 -21.32
N ASN A 22 -26.78 56.40 -20.95
CA ASN A 22 -26.08 57.53 -21.60
C ASN A 22 -24.73 57.90 -20.95
N ASP A 23 -24.30 57.18 -19.93
CA ASP A 23 -23.04 57.42 -19.21
C ASP A 23 -21.85 56.71 -19.85
N GLN A 24 -20.64 57.14 -19.49
CA GLN A 24 -19.41 56.70 -20.14
C GLN A 24 -19.14 55.20 -19.96
N LEU A 25 -19.58 54.62 -18.85
CA LEU A 25 -19.48 53.19 -18.57
C LEU A 25 -20.43 52.38 -19.48
N SER A 26 -21.69 52.79 -19.63
CA SER A 26 -22.64 52.15 -20.55
C SER A 26 -22.18 52.18 -22.00
N GLN A 27 -21.53 53.27 -22.42
CA GLN A 27 -20.95 53.37 -23.78
C GLN A 27 -19.83 52.34 -23.99
N MET A 28 -18.98 52.09 -22.99
CA MET A 28 -17.94 51.06 -23.07
C MET A 28 -18.54 49.65 -23.11
N GLU A 29 -19.52 49.36 -22.26
CA GLU A 29 -20.24 48.07 -22.24
C GLU A 29 -20.94 47.78 -23.57
N GLN A 30 -21.57 48.81 -24.14
CA GLN A 30 -22.20 48.75 -25.45
C GLN A 30 -21.18 48.43 -26.55
N GLU A 31 -20.02 49.08 -26.56
CA GLU A 31 -18.97 48.77 -27.53
C GLU A 31 -18.46 47.33 -27.41
N ILE A 32 -18.32 46.82 -26.18
CA ILE A 32 -17.85 45.45 -25.93
C ILE A 32 -18.84 44.45 -26.53
N VAL A 33 -20.14 44.59 -26.23
CA VAL A 33 -21.17 43.67 -26.74
C VAL A 33 -21.29 43.77 -28.27
N ILE A 34 -21.21 44.97 -28.84
CA ILE A 34 -21.22 45.16 -30.30
C ILE A 34 -20.02 44.46 -30.94
N LYS A 35 -18.81 44.64 -30.42
CA LYS A 35 -17.61 43.97 -30.96
C LYS A 35 -17.72 42.44 -30.88
N ARG A 36 -18.24 41.89 -29.78
CA ARG A 36 -18.45 40.44 -29.63
C ARG A 36 -19.44 39.90 -30.64
N LEU A 37 -20.57 40.57 -30.81
CA LEU A 37 -21.55 40.16 -31.79
C LEU A 37 -20.96 40.35 -33.23
N GLU A 38 -20.16 41.39 -33.49
CA GLU A 38 -19.57 41.63 -34.83
C GLU A 38 -18.57 40.55 -35.19
N LYS A 39 -17.84 40.03 -34.21
CA LYS A 39 -16.99 38.85 -34.36
C LYS A 39 -17.79 37.64 -34.84
N LEU A 40 -19.00 37.42 -34.31
CA LEU A 40 -19.90 36.37 -34.81
C LEU A 40 -20.38 36.62 -36.25
N ARG A 41 -20.40 37.88 -36.72
CA ARG A 41 -20.73 38.21 -38.11
C ARG A 41 -19.55 37.97 -39.06
N THR A 42 -18.31 38.07 -38.59
CA THR A 42 -17.11 37.87 -39.42
C THR A 42 -16.65 36.41 -39.45
N GLU A 43 -16.98 35.64 -38.41
CA GLU A 43 -16.69 34.21 -38.34
C GLU A 43 -17.58 33.39 -39.30
N LYS A 44 -16.97 32.42 -39.98
CA LYS A 44 -17.67 31.44 -40.82
C LYS A 44 -17.90 30.17 -40.02
N GLY A 45 -19.14 29.67 -40.00
CA GLY A 45 -19.49 28.48 -39.22
C GLY A 45 -20.99 28.20 -39.22
N SER A 46 -21.43 27.32 -38.33
CA SER A 46 -22.86 27.11 -38.07
C SER A 46 -23.52 28.40 -37.52
N PRO A 47 -24.79 28.68 -37.86
CA PRO A 47 -25.51 29.81 -37.30
C PRO A 47 -25.48 29.76 -35.77
N VAL A 48 -25.16 30.90 -35.14
CA VAL A 48 -25.06 31.00 -33.69
C VAL A 48 -26.41 30.65 -33.05
N GLY A 49 -26.36 29.78 -32.03
CA GLY A 49 -27.51 29.26 -31.31
C GLY A 49 -28.06 30.26 -30.28
N LEU A 50 -29.17 29.91 -29.62
CA LEU A 50 -29.76 30.74 -28.58
C LEU A 50 -28.84 30.84 -27.35
N ASP A 51 -28.27 29.72 -26.93
CA ASP A 51 -27.45 29.64 -25.70
C ASP A 51 -26.17 30.46 -25.87
N GLU A 52 -25.48 30.31 -26.99
CA GLU A 52 -24.26 31.08 -27.32
C GLU A 52 -24.55 32.58 -27.49
N LEU A 53 -25.69 32.96 -28.08
CA LEU A 53 -26.11 34.38 -28.12
C LEU A 53 -26.45 34.93 -26.74
N SER A 54 -27.00 34.10 -25.85
CA SER A 54 -27.35 34.47 -24.49
C SER A 54 -26.08 34.71 -23.67
N GLU A 55 -25.10 33.80 -23.74
CA GLU A 55 -23.79 33.97 -23.09
C GLU A 55 -23.03 35.20 -23.60
N THR A 56 -23.21 35.57 -24.87
CA THR A 56 -22.50 36.71 -25.47
C THR A 56 -22.96 38.06 -24.89
N VAL A 57 -24.20 38.14 -24.41
CA VAL A 57 -24.88 39.41 -24.09
C VAL A 57 -25.35 39.50 -22.63
N LEU A 58 -25.76 38.39 -22.02
CA LEU A 58 -26.36 38.40 -20.66
C LEU A 58 -25.34 38.60 -19.54
N ASP A 59 -24.04 38.42 -19.80
CA ASP A 59 -22.99 38.73 -18.82
C ASP A 59 -22.86 40.24 -18.57
N ILE A 60 -23.14 41.05 -19.59
CA ILE A 60 -23.09 42.52 -19.55
C ILE A 60 -24.48 43.13 -19.37
N TYR A 61 -25.51 42.56 -20.02
CA TYR A 61 -26.89 43.00 -19.89
C TYR A 61 -27.79 41.86 -19.37
N PRO A 62 -27.82 41.58 -18.06
CA PRO A 62 -28.69 40.55 -17.48
C PRO A 62 -30.18 40.77 -17.78
N GLN A 63 -30.59 42.03 -18.00
CA GLN A 63 -31.95 42.44 -18.36
C GLN A 63 -32.29 42.26 -19.84
N PHE A 64 -31.39 41.73 -20.66
CA PHE A 64 -31.59 41.62 -22.10
C PHE A 64 -32.79 40.73 -22.45
N SER A 65 -33.63 41.18 -23.37
CA SER A 65 -34.88 40.50 -23.68
C SER A 65 -34.67 39.12 -24.31
N GLU A 66 -35.03 38.08 -23.57
CA GLU A 66 -35.02 36.68 -24.04
C GLU A 66 -35.90 36.50 -25.29
N LYS A 67 -36.98 37.28 -25.40
CA LYS A 67 -37.86 37.29 -26.58
C LYS A 67 -37.12 37.80 -27.82
N VAL A 68 -36.25 38.81 -27.67
CA VAL A 68 -35.43 39.32 -28.77
C VAL A 68 -34.35 38.33 -29.15
N LEU A 69 -33.70 37.67 -28.18
CA LEU A 69 -32.72 36.61 -28.44
C LEU A 69 -33.34 35.48 -29.27
N LYS A 70 -34.49 34.94 -28.85
CA LYS A 70 -35.24 33.91 -29.61
C LYS A 70 -35.62 34.36 -31.02
N LYS A 71 -36.06 35.62 -31.17
CA LYS A 71 -36.42 36.19 -32.47
C LYS A 71 -35.20 36.37 -33.38
N ALA A 72 -34.07 36.78 -32.82
CA ALA A 72 -32.80 36.92 -33.51
C ALA A 72 -32.27 35.56 -33.95
N THR A 73 -32.26 34.54 -33.09
CA THR A 73 -31.87 33.17 -33.44
C THR A 73 -32.73 32.60 -34.57
N LYS A 74 -34.05 32.78 -34.51
CA LYS A 74 -34.97 32.36 -35.58
C LYS A 74 -34.74 33.11 -36.89
N ALA A 75 -34.43 34.41 -36.82
CA ALA A 75 -34.07 35.21 -38.00
C ALA A 75 -32.67 34.87 -38.53
N ASN A 76 -31.80 34.29 -37.70
CA ASN A 76 -30.44 33.91 -38.03
C ASN A 76 -30.34 32.60 -38.80
N GLN A 77 -31.36 31.76 -38.70
CA GLN A 77 -31.49 30.52 -39.47
C GLN A 77 -31.82 30.85 -40.93
N ALA A 78 -31.18 30.16 -41.88
CA ALA A 78 -31.56 30.27 -43.29
C ALA A 78 -33.02 29.82 -43.46
N PRO A 79 -33.81 30.42 -44.38
CA PRO A 79 -35.17 29.98 -44.63
C PRO A 79 -35.14 28.52 -45.10
N GLY A 80 -35.51 27.61 -44.18
CA GLY A 80 -35.71 26.20 -44.47
C GLY A 80 -36.94 26.04 -45.36
N LEU A 81 -36.76 25.25 -46.42
CA LEU A 81 -37.70 24.87 -47.48
C LEU A 81 -38.91 24.08 -46.93
N ILE A 82 -39.73 24.69 -46.09
CA ILE A 82 -40.98 24.09 -45.58
C ILE A 82 -42.14 25.03 -45.88
N THR A 83 -42.52 25.07 -47.15
CA THR A 83 -43.88 25.44 -47.53
C THR A 83 -44.27 24.67 -48.79
N LYS A 84 -45.19 23.72 -48.61
CA LYS A 84 -45.94 22.97 -49.62
C LYS A 84 -45.11 22.11 -50.59
N ILE A 85 -44.83 20.87 -50.20
CA ILE A 85 -44.54 19.81 -51.18
C ILE A 85 -45.48 18.64 -50.89
N LYS A 86 -46.33 18.33 -51.87
CA LYS A 86 -47.23 17.17 -51.89
C LYS A 86 -46.37 15.90 -51.94
N TRP A 87 -46.75 14.88 -51.18
CA TRP A 87 -46.03 13.60 -50.96
C TRP A 87 -45.81 12.70 -52.20
N ALA A 88 -45.78 13.23 -53.42
CA ALA A 88 -45.80 12.43 -54.64
C ALA A 88 -44.46 12.28 -55.38
N THR A 89 -43.35 12.88 -54.95
CA THR A 89 -42.11 12.87 -55.76
C THR A 89 -40.81 12.76 -54.96
N ILE A 90 -40.63 11.70 -54.18
CA ILE A 90 -39.28 11.27 -53.74
C ILE A 90 -39.10 9.80 -54.13
N ILE A 91 -38.88 9.58 -55.42
CA ILE A 91 -38.03 8.51 -55.91
C ILE A 91 -37.01 9.24 -56.80
N LEU A 92 -35.71 9.04 -56.54
CA LEU A 92 -34.51 9.56 -57.23
C LEU A 92 -33.90 10.86 -56.67
N GLY A 93 -32.83 10.74 -55.88
CA GLY A 93 -31.88 11.84 -55.66
C GLY A 93 -31.06 11.78 -54.37
N THR A 94 -29.91 11.09 -54.45
CA THR A 94 -28.70 11.18 -53.58
C THR A 94 -28.78 10.81 -52.09
N SER A 95 -28.18 9.65 -51.80
CA SER A 95 -28.16 8.87 -50.55
C SER A 95 -27.37 9.45 -49.36
N VAL A 96 -26.76 10.64 -49.46
CA VAL A 96 -25.81 11.10 -48.42
C VAL A 96 -26.49 11.98 -47.35
N GLY A 97 -27.50 12.78 -47.71
CA GLY A 97 -28.15 13.73 -46.79
C GLY A 97 -29.12 13.09 -45.78
N VAL A 98 -29.72 11.95 -46.14
CA VAL A 98 -30.72 11.25 -45.31
C VAL A 98 -30.05 10.48 -44.16
N ILE A 99 -28.83 9.98 -44.34
CA ILE A 99 -28.13 9.14 -43.34
C ILE A 99 -27.82 9.91 -42.05
N TRP A 100 -27.53 11.22 -42.14
CA TRP A 100 -27.14 12.01 -40.98
C TRP A 100 -28.31 12.32 -40.02
N VAL A 101 -29.50 12.62 -40.55
CA VAL A 101 -30.72 12.86 -39.74
C VAL A 101 -31.21 11.57 -39.08
N VAL A 102 -31.03 10.44 -39.76
CA VAL A 102 -31.38 9.10 -39.27
C VAL A 102 -30.43 8.63 -38.15
N ASN A 103 -29.19 9.11 -38.12
CA ASN A 103 -28.19 8.76 -37.10
C ASN A 103 -28.21 9.70 -35.87
N LEU A 104 -29.21 10.57 -35.69
CA LEU A 104 -29.30 11.41 -34.49
C LEU A 104 -29.67 10.58 -33.24
N PRO A 105 -29.08 10.86 -32.06
CA PRO A 105 -29.29 10.11 -30.82
C PRO A 105 -30.63 10.45 -30.13
N TYR A 106 -31.74 10.46 -30.88
CA TYR A 106 -33.08 10.77 -30.36
C TYR A 106 -33.99 9.54 -30.42
N PRO A 107 -34.48 9.01 -29.28
CA PRO A 107 -35.27 7.78 -29.22
C PRO A 107 -36.49 7.77 -30.14
N MET A 108 -37.20 8.90 -30.25
CA MET A 108 -38.43 9.00 -31.05
C MET A 108 -38.20 8.96 -32.56
N ILE A 109 -36.97 9.24 -33.03
CA ILE A 109 -36.61 9.18 -34.46
C ILE A 109 -36.06 7.80 -34.82
N ARG A 110 -35.30 7.16 -33.92
CA ARG A 110 -34.66 5.87 -34.20
C ARG A 110 -35.60 4.66 -34.09
N TRP A 111 -36.62 4.72 -33.22
CA TRP A 111 -37.56 3.59 -33.02
C TRP A 111 -38.33 3.19 -34.30
N PRO A 112 -38.89 4.14 -35.08
CA PRO A 112 -39.48 3.82 -36.39
C PRO A 112 -38.45 3.28 -37.38
N ILE A 113 -37.24 3.84 -37.41
CA ILE A 113 -36.21 3.49 -38.39
C ILE A 113 -35.67 2.09 -38.14
N ALA A 114 -35.45 1.70 -36.88
CA ALA A 114 -35.01 0.35 -36.52
C ALA A 114 -36.01 -0.74 -36.95
N LYS A 115 -37.33 -0.44 -36.90
CA LYS A 115 -38.39 -1.37 -37.31
C LYS A 115 -38.61 -1.41 -38.82
N THR A 116 -38.31 -0.32 -39.52
CA THR A 116 -38.70 -0.13 -40.94
C THR A 116 -37.53 -0.25 -41.92
N VAL A 117 -36.33 0.25 -41.57
CA VAL A 117 -35.11 0.22 -42.41
C VAL A 117 -33.85 0.05 -41.53
N PRO A 118 -33.59 -1.16 -40.99
CA PRO A 118 -32.51 -1.39 -40.02
C PRO A 118 -31.10 -1.14 -40.58
N ILE A 119 -30.92 -1.24 -41.90
CA ILE A 119 -29.63 -1.03 -42.59
C ILE A 119 -29.05 0.38 -42.35
N LEU A 120 -29.89 1.40 -42.16
CA LEU A 120 -29.42 2.77 -41.94
C LEU A 120 -28.75 2.99 -40.57
N LEU A 121 -28.94 2.07 -39.62
CA LEU A 121 -28.35 2.13 -38.28
C LEU A 121 -27.06 1.30 -38.15
N LEU A 122 -26.67 0.55 -39.19
CA LEU A 122 -25.49 -0.33 -39.17
C LEU A 122 -24.19 0.38 -38.74
N PRO A 123 -23.83 1.58 -39.24
CA PRO A 123 -22.61 2.27 -38.79
C PRO A 123 -22.61 2.59 -37.29
N SER A 124 -23.78 2.97 -36.74
CA SER A 124 -23.94 3.24 -35.30
C SER A 124 -23.78 1.97 -34.47
N TYR A 125 -24.30 0.84 -34.94
CA TYR A 125 -24.15 -0.45 -34.26
C TYR A 125 -22.73 -0.99 -34.33
N ILE A 126 -22.04 -0.85 -35.46
CA ILE A 126 -20.62 -1.22 -35.61
C ILE A 126 -19.74 -0.39 -34.66
N SER A 127 -20.01 0.92 -34.54
CA SER A 127 -19.29 1.77 -33.59
C SER A 127 -19.56 1.38 -32.14
N MET A 128 -20.81 1.05 -31.80
CA MET A 128 -21.19 0.61 -30.45
C MET A 128 -20.57 -0.75 -30.07
N ASP A 129 -20.63 -1.74 -30.98
CA ASP A 129 -19.92 -3.03 -30.88
C ASP A 129 -18.45 -2.79 -30.56
N HIS A 130 -17.79 -1.99 -31.39
CA HIS A 130 -16.35 -1.75 -31.28
C HIS A 130 -15.98 -1.12 -29.94
N ASN A 131 -16.72 -0.09 -29.51
CA ASN A 131 -16.50 0.54 -28.22
C ASN A 131 -16.79 -0.42 -27.06
N TYR A 132 -17.87 -1.20 -27.11
CA TYR A 132 -18.19 -2.15 -26.04
C TYR A 132 -17.16 -3.29 -25.95
N ARG A 133 -16.83 -3.97 -27.06
CA ARG A 133 -15.77 -5.01 -27.08
C ARG A 133 -14.45 -4.42 -26.62
N GLY A 134 -14.11 -3.23 -27.13
CA GLY A 134 -12.91 -2.51 -26.75
C GLY A 134 -12.88 -2.17 -25.25
N ALA A 135 -14.02 -1.78 -24.67
CA ALA A 135 -14.13 -1.51 -23.23
C ALA A 135 -13.89 -2.76 -22.40
N ILE A 136 -14.60 -3.86 -22.69
CA ILE A 136 -14.47 -5.11 -21.95
C ILE A 136 -13.06 -5.70 -22.09
N HIS A 137 -12.50 -5.71 -23.30
CA HIS A 137 -11.15 -6.21 -23.53
C HIS A 137 -10.08 -5.42 -22.76
N ASN A 138 -10.14 -4.08 -22.80
CA ASN A 138 -9.19 -3.26 -22.05
C ASN A 138 -9.43 -3.35 -20.53
N LEU A 139 -10.68 -3.51 -20.09
CA LEU A 139 -11.03 -3.73 -18.69
C LEU A 139 -10.45 -5.05 -18.16
N GLU A 140 -10.54 -6.13 -18.93
CA GLU A 140 -9.94 -7.43 -18.59
C GLU A 140 -8.41 -7.36 -18.55
N GLN A 141 -7.78 -6.72 -19.54
CA GLN A 141 -6.33 -6.53 -19.54
C GLN A 141 -5.87 -5.71 -18.34
N ALA A 142 -6.58 -4.63 -18.02
CA ALA A 142 -6.29 -3.82 -16.85
C ALA A 142 -6.41 -4.63 -15.55
N ASP A 143 -7.51 -5.38 -15.40
CA ASP A 143 -7.75 -6.21 -14.22
C ASP A 143 -6.62 -7.23 -14.02
N GLN A 144 -6.18 -7.88 -15.09
CA GLN A 144 -5.03 -8.81 -15.04
C GLN A 144 -3.74 -8.10 -14.63
N LEU A 145 -3.43 -6.94 -15.24
CA LEU A 145 -2.22 -6.18 -14.97
C LEU A 145 -2.18 -5.65 -13.52
N ILE A 146 -3.34 -5.29 -12.96
CA ILE A 146 -3.43 -4.66 -11.63
C ILE A 146 -3.54 -5.72 -10.53
N ASN A 147 -4.44 -6.69 -10.67
CA ASN A 147 -4.64 -7.72 -9.64
C ASN A 147 -3.46 -8.68 -9.54
N LYS A 148 -2.67 -8.83 -10.61
CA LYS A 148 -1.45 -9.65 -10.65
C LYS A 148 -0.17 -8.81 -10.82
N ALA A 149 -0.22 -7.52 -10.46
CA ALA A 149 0.92 -6.64 -10.62
C ALA A 149 2.14 -7.17 -9.84
N THR A 150 3.28 -7.16 -10.50
CA THR A 150 4.59 -7.51 -9.91
C THR A 150 5.54 -6.33 -9.90
N SER A 151 5.21 -5.29 -10.68
CA SER A 151 6.03 -4.10 -10.84
C SER A 151 5.16 -2.83 -10.94
N PRO A 152 5.72 -1.65 -10.62
CA PRO A 152 5.04 -0.38 -10.87
C PRO A 152 4.61 -0.17 -12.33
N ALA A 153 5.36 -0.74 -13.28
CA ALA A 153 5.05 -0.68 -14.71
C ALA A 153 3.74 -1.41 -15.06
N ASP A 154 3.43 -2.52 -14.36
CA ASP A 154 2.17 -3.25 -14.53
C ASP A 154 0.97 -2.38 -14.11
N ILE A 155 1.11 -1.68 -12.98
CA ILE A 155 0.09 -0.74 -12.47
C ILE A 155 -0.10 0.44 -13.44
N GLU A 156 0.98 0.98 -13.98
CA GLU A 156 0.92 2.08 -14.93
C GLU A 156 0.21 1.67 -16.23
N ARG A 157 0.64 0.55 -16.83
CA ARG A 157 0.03 0.01 -18.05
C ARG A 157 -1.43 -0.39 -17.82
N GLY A 158 -1.75 -0.99 -16.67
CA GLY A 158 -3.12 -1.27 -16.27
C GLY A 158 -3.97 0.00 -16.15
N GLY A 159 -3.41 1.06 -15.58
CA GLY A 159 -4.05 2.38 -15.50
C GLY A 159 -4.34 3.00 -16.88
N GLU A 160 -3.44 2.87 -17.85
CA GLU A 160 -3.68 3.30 -19.23
C GLU A 160 -4.81 2.52 -19.90
N LYS A 161 -4.85 1.21 -19.66
CA LYS A 161 -5.91 0.33 -20.15
C LYS A 161 -7.27 0.69 -19.55
N ILE A 162 -7.33 1.02 -18.26
CA ILE A 162 -8.56 1.53 -17.63
C ILE A 162 -9.00 2.86 -18.22
N LYS A 163 -8.08 3.81 -18.44
CA LYS A 163 -8.42 5.09 -19.11
C LYS A 163 -9.01 4.85 -20.50
N THR A 164 -8.49 3.86 -21.23
CA THR A 164 -8.99 3.48 -22.55
C THR A 164 -10.37 2.81 -22.45
N ALA A 165 -10.55 1.89 -21.50
CA ALA A 165 -11.84 1.25 -21.24
C ALA A 165 -12.91 2.28 -20.86
N LYS A 166 -12.58 3.25 -20.01
CA LYS A 166 -13.46 4.36 -19.62
C LYS A 166 -13.89 5.20 -20.82
N ARG A 167 -12.94 5.63 -21.66
CA ARG A 167 -13.26 6.35 -22.91
C ARG A 167 -14.20 5.56 -23.81
N ASN A 168 -13.95 4.26 -23.96
CA ASN A 168 -14.81 3.38 -24.76
C ASN A 168 -16.23 3.27 -24.17
N LEU A 169 -16.37 3.16 -22.84
CA LEU A 169 -17.67 3.18 -22.17
C LEU A 169 -18.37 4.53 -22.28
N ASP A 170 -17.64 5.64 -22.19
CA ASP A 170 -18.19 7.00 -22.30
C ASP A 170 -18.69 7.33 -23.72
N ASN A 171 -18.11 6.68 -24.72
CA ASN A 171 -18.56 6.75 -26.11
C ASN A 171 -19.81 5.91 -26.39
N LEU A 172 -20.29 5.10 -25.43
CA LEU A 172 -21.54 4.37 -25.57
C LEU A 172 -22.74 5.32 -25.37
N PRO A 173 -23.70 5.34 -26.29
CA PRO A 173 -24.84 6.25 -26.20
C PRO A 173 -25.76 5.95 -25.00
N VAL A 174 -25.98 6.95 -24.14
CA VAL A 174 -26.81 6.83 -22.92
C VAL A 174 -28.28 6.47 -23.20
N TRP A 175 -28.83 6.88 -24.35
CA TRP A 175 -30.22 6.58 -24.73
C TRP A 175 -30.48 5.10 -25.01
N PHE A 176 -29.43 4.28 -25.14
CA PHE A 176 -29.51 2.82 -25.34
C PHE A 176 -29.87 2.06 -24.05
N LEU A 177 -29.72 2.68 -22.87
CA LEU A 177 -29.84 2.05 -21.55
C LEU A 177 -31.29 1.82 -21.06
N GLY A 178 -32.28 1.91 -21.95
CA GLY A 178 -33.68 1.67 -21.58
C GLY A 178 -34.53 1.03 -22.69
N TYR A 179 -34.03 0.95 -23.92
CA TYR A 179 -34.77 0.43 -25.07
C TYR A 179 -33.86 -0.47 -25.94
N TYR A 180 -33.87 -1.77 -25.58
CA TYR A 180 -33.29 -2.99 -26.20
C TYR A 180 -31.79 -3.29 -26.06
N PRO A 181 -31.44 -4.55 -25.71
CA PRO A 181 -30.90 -5.48 -26.74
C PRO A 181 -31.24 -6.97 -26.54
N GLN A 182 -31.67 -7.63 -27.62
CA GLN A 182 -31.67 -9.09 -27.72
C GLN A 182 -30.94 -9.50 -29.01
N ALA A 183 -29.73 -10.08 -28.90
CA ALA A 183 -29.13 -10.85 -30.01
C ALA A 183 -30.10 -11.95 -30.42
N TYR A 184 -30.18 -12.33 -31.71
CA TYR A 184 -30.14 -13.75 -32.13
C TYR A 184 -29.98 -13.90 -33.66
N CYS A 185 -29.67 -15.13 -34.05
CA CYS A 185 -28.88 -15.56 -35.22
C CYS A 185 -29.68 -16.09 -36.41
N ASN A 186 -28.99 -16.30 -37.55
CA ASN A 186 -29.31 -17.36 -38.53
C ASN A 186 -28.02 -18.01 -39.15
N LEU A 187 -28.17 -18.93 -40.12
CA LEU A 187 -27.21 -19.99 -40.53
C LEU A 187 -25.77 -19.55 -40.92
N PHE A 188 -25.49 -18.25 -41.09
CA PHE A 188 -24.13 -17.74 -41.28
C PHE A 188 -23.74 -16.57 -40.33
N GLY A 189 -24.49 -16.38 -39.24
CA GLY A 189 -24.06 -15.66 -38.03
C GLY A 189 -24.87 -14.42 -37.63
N CYS A 190 -25.23 -14.32 -36.35
CA CYS A 190 -25.42 -13.03 -35.64
C CYS A 190 -24.83 -13.13 -34.23
N THR A 191 -24.63 -12.02 -33.53
CA THR A 191 -24.85 -11.90 -32.07
C THR A 191 -24.52 -10.51 -31.52
N TRP A 192 -25.43 -9.94 -30.70
CA TRP A 192 -25.12 -8.90 -29.69
C TRP A 192 -26.08 -8.86 -28.50
N ARG A 193 -25.60 -9.10 -27.26
CA ARG A 193 -26.33 -8.79 -26.01
C ARG A 193 -25.40 -7.97 -25.10
N PHE A 194 -25.85 -6.77 -24.77
CA PHE A 194 -25.18 -5.80 -23.90
C PHE A 194 -26.24 -5.10 -23.07
N THR A 195 -26.47 -5.55 -21.85
CA THR A 195 -27.55 -5.07 -20.98
C THR A 195 -27.15 -3.81 -20.21
N VAL A 196 -28.15 -3.11 -19.66
CA VAL A 196 -27.93 -1.99 -18.72
C VAL A 196 -27.09 -2.43 -17.54
N ASP A 197 -27.39 -3.60 -17.00
CA ASP A 197 -26.69 -4.21 -15.87
C ASP A 197 -25.21 -4.48 -16.19
N GLU A 198 -24.90 -4.98 -17.40
CA GLU A 198 -23.51 -5.18 -17.85
C GLU A 198 -22.77 -3.86 -18.03
N PHE A 199 -23.43 -2.82 -18.53
CA PHE A 199 -22.84 -1.47 -18.63
C PHE A 199 -22.52 -0.89 -17.25
N GLU A 200 -23.49 -0.94 -16.35
CA GLU A 200 -23.35 -0.40 -15.00
C GLU A 200 -22.27 -1.17 -14.25
N THR A 201 -22.26 -2.51 -14.37
CA THR A 201 -21.20 -3.37 -13.82
C THR A 201 -19.83 -2.99 -14.39
N ALA A 202 -19.71 -2.79 -15.72
CA ALA A 202 -18.45 -2.38 -16.34
C ALA A 202 -17.97 -1.02 -15.82
N ARG A 203 -18.87 -0.03 -15.65
CA ARG A 203 -18.52 1.27 -15.07
C ARG A 203 -18.13 1.18 -13.60
N GLN A 204 -18.84 0.41 -12.78
CA GLN A 204 -18.49 0.18 -11.38
C GLN A 204 -17.10 -0.48 -11.27
N ARG A 205 -16.81 -1.47 -12.14
CA ARG A 205 -15.48 -2.10 -12.22
C ARG A 205 -14.39 -1.11 -12.62
N VAL A 206 -14.64 -0.25 -13.62
CA VAL A 206 -13.72 0.84 -13.98
C VAL A 206 -13.43 1.72 -12.77
N GLY A 207 -14.46 2.21 -12.08
CA GLY A 207 -14.28 3.06 -10.89
C GLY A 207 -13.49 2.38 -9.77
N ARG A 208 -13.77 1.10 -9.52
CA ARG A 208 -13.01 0.30 -8.52
C ARG A 208 -11.54 0.18 -8.89
N ILE A 209 -11.24 -0.16 -10.15
CA ILE A 209 -9.86 -0.35 -10.59
C ILE A 209 -9.13 1.01 -10.67
N GLU A 210 -9.80 2.09 -11.09
CA GLU A 210 -9.23 3.45 -11.01
C GLU A 210 -8.80 3.81 -9.58
N ALA A 211 -9.63 3.48 -8.58
CA ALA A 211 -9.29 3.71 -7.17
C ALA A 211 -8.07 2.89 -6.72
N ILE A 212 -7.98 1.61 -7.12
CA ILE A 212 -6.82 0.76 -6.82
C ILE A 212 -5.55 1.35 -7.44
N VAL A 213 -5.58 1.70 -8.74
CA VAL A 213 -4.43 2.32 -9.44
C VAL A 213 -3.99 3.60 -8.75
N PHE A 214 -4.95 4.44 -8.32
CA PHE A 214 -4.65 5.67 -7.61
C PHE A 214 -3.97 5.39 -6.26
N GLN A 215 -4.51 4.45 -5.48
CA GLN A 215 -3.95 4.07 -4.20
C GLN A 215 -2.54 3.47 -4.35
N ASP A 216 -2.33 2.57 -5.31
CA ASP A 216 -1.02 1.98 -5.58
C ASP A 216 0.00 3.04 -5.99
N LYS A 217 -0.36 3.96 -6.89
CA LYS A 217 0.53 5.04 -7.30
C LYS A 217 0.92 5.94 -6.14
N ASN A 218 -0.03 6.30 -5.28
CA ASN A 218 0.25 7.11 -4.11
C ASN A 218 1.15 6.39 -3.10
N ALA A 219 1.01 5.06 -2.97
CA ALA A 219 1.80 4.25 -2.05
C ALA A 219 3.26 4.04 -2.49
N LEU A 220 3.60 4.28 -3.77
CA LEU A 220 4.99 4.25 -4.24
C LEU A 220 5.84 5.40 -3.69
N VAL A 221 5.22 6.53 -3.35
CA VAL A 221 5.91 7.69 -2.76
C VAL A 221 6.49 7.36 -1.37
N PRO A 222 5.69 6.92 -0.38
CA PRO A 222 6.21 6.56 0.94
C PRO A 222 7.13 5.33 0.87
N LEU A 223 6.94 4.39 -0.06
CA LEU A 223 7.91 3.32 -0.30
C LEU A 223 9.29 3.89 -0.68
N THR A 224 9.32 4.76 -1.69
CA THR A 224 10.57 5.34 -2.17
C THR A 224 11.22 6.22 -1.10
N GLN A 225 10.42 7.02 -0.41
CA GLN A 225 10.90 7.89 0.67
C GLN A 225 11.48 7.06 1.81
N GLY A 226 10.78 6.03 2.28
CA GLY A 226 11.27 5.13 3.33
C GLY A 226 12.57 4.44 2.93
N GLU A 227 12.67 3.91 1.70
CA GLU A 227 13.91 3.30 1.20
C GLU A 227 15.08 4.29 1.11
N GLN A 228 14.82 5.55 0.72
CA GLN A 228 15.83 6.60 0.71
C GLN A 228 16.27 6.99 2.12
N THR A 229 15.32 7.16 3.05
CA THR A 229 15.58 7.44 4.47
C THR A 229 16.47 6.35 5.07
N LEU A 230 16.14 5.07 4.83
CA LEU A 230 16.95 3.92 5.28
C LEU A 230 18.37 3.95 4.71
N LYS A 231 18.52 4.23 3.42
CA LYS A 231 19.83 4.31 2.76
C LYS A 231 20.67 5.46 3.33
N ALA A 232 20.07 6.63 3.52
CA ALA A 232 20.73 7.79 4.08
C ALA A 232 21.14 7.56 5.54
N ALA A 233 20.24 7.00 6.36
CA ALA A 233 20.51 6.65 7.75
C ALA A 233 21.67 5.66 7.87
N LYS A 234 21.73 4.64 7.02
CA LYS A 234 22.84 3.69 6.98
C LYS A 234 24.17 4.38 6.63
N GLN A 235 24.18 5.26 5.64
CA GLN A 235 25.38 6.03 5.28
C GLN A 235 25.83 6.95 6.41
N GLN A 236 24.89 7.63 7.07
CA GLN A 236 25.19 8.48 8.23
C GLN A 236 25.77 7.66 9.39
N TYR A 237 25.23 6.47 9.65
CA TYR A 237 25.76 5.57 10.67
C TYR A 237 27.20 5.12 10.36
N GLU A 238 27.49 4.76 9.10
CA GLU A 238 28.81 4.33 8.67
C GLU A 238 29.86 5.46 8.69
N GLN A 239 29.45 6.71 8.46
CA GLN A 239 30.33 7.88 8.43
C GLN A 239 30.51 8.54 9.81
N ALA A 240 29.64 8.23 10.77
CA ALA A 240 29.67 8.85 12.08
C ALA A 240 30.89 8.40 12.90
N THR A 241 31.60 9.39 13.47
CA THR A 241 32.85 9.18 14.21
C THR A 241 32.67 9.12 15.73
N ASN A 242 31.47 9.43 16.22
CA ASN A 242 31.14 9.43 17.64
C ASN A 242 29.80 8.71 17.89
N THR A 243 29.57 8.32 19.14
CA THR A 243 28.32 7.66 19.55
C THR A 243 27.06 8.49 19.28
N GLN A 244 27.08 9.80 19.52
CA GLN A 244 25.87 10.63 19.42
C GLN A 244 25.35 10.72 17.99
N ASP A 245 26.23 10.86 17.01
CA ASP A 245 25.83 10.92 15.60
C ASP A 245 25.37 9.55 15.08
N ARG A 246 25.94 8.45 15.61
CA ARG A 246 25.43 7.10 15.34
C ARG A 246 24.05 6.87 15.92
N GLU A 247 23.76 7.38 17.12
CA GLU A 247 22.43 7.31 17.73
C GLU A 247 21.39 8.09 16.92
N LYS A 248 21.74 9.28 16.41
CA LYS A 248 20.87 10.03 15.49
C LYS A 248 20.60 9.25 14.20
N ALA A 249 21.65 8.65 13.62
CA ALA A 249 21.50 7.84 12.41
C ALA A 249 20.61 6.61 12.64
N ILE A 250 20.75 5.93 13.79
CA ILE A 250 19.88 4.81 14.20
C ILE A 250 18.43 5.29 14.36
N ALA A 251 18.19 6.48 14.94
CA ALA A 251 16.84 7.04 15.04
C ALA A 251 16.22 7.30 13.66
N SER A 252 16.97 7.91 12.73
CA SER A 252 16.54 8.08 11.33
C SER A 252 16.29 6.74 10.62
N TRP A 253 17.06 5.71 10.96
CA TRP A 253 16.86 4.36 10.44
C TRP A 253 15.52 3.78 10.92
N GLN A 254 15.20 3.91 12.21
CA GLN A 254 13.90 3.52 12.75
C GLN A 254 12.75 4.25 12.05
N GLU A 255 12.87 5.56 11.84
CA GLU A 255 11.86 6.33 11.11
C GLU A 255 11.63 5.78 9.69
N GLY A 256 12.69 5.41 8.98
CA GLY A 256 12.59 4.77 7.67
C GLY A 256 11.84 3.42 7.71
N ILE A 257 12.04 2.63 8.77
CA ILE A 257 11.29 1.38 8.99
C ILE A 257 9.81 1.69 9.24
N ASP A 258 9.52 2.65 10.12
CA ASP A 258 8.15 3.03 10.48
C ASP A 258 7.37 3.56 9.26
N GLN A 259 8.01 4.37 8.41
CA GLN A 259 7.42 4.85 7.16
C GLN A 259 7.02 3.70 6.23
N LEU A 260 7.84 2.64 6.14
CA LEU A 260 7.53 1.46 5.34
C LEU A 260 6.39 0.61 5.93
N GLU A 261 6.29 0.53 7.25
CA GLU A 261 5.22 -0.23 7.93
C GLU A 261 3.86 0.44 7.83
N GLN A 262 3.82 1.77 7.70
CA GLN A 262 2.60 2.56 7.56
C GLN A 262 1.99 2.51 6.14
N ILE A 263 2.68 1.89 5.17
CA ILE A 263 2.17 1.79 3.80
C ILE A 263 0.91 0.90 3.76
N PRO A 264 -0.17 1.32 3.07
CA PRO A 264 -1.42 0.56 3.02
C PRO A 264 -1.22 -0.88 2.50
N GLN A 265 -1.57 -1.87 3.35
CA GLN A 265 -1.28 -3.30 3.15
C GLN A 265 -1.83 -3.92 1.84
N GLN A 266 -2.85 -3.31 1.25
CA GLN A 266 -3.47 -3.80 0.01
C GLN A 266 -2.65 -3.44 -1.26
N THR A 267 -1.65 -2.58 -1.13
CA THR A 267 -0.88 -2.04 -2.26
C THR A 267 0.28 -2.95 -2.66
N LEU A 268 0.72 -2.85 -3.92
CA LEU A 268 1.97 -3.45 -4.38
C LEU A 268 3.16 -2.93 -3.54
N ALA A 269 3.15 -1.64 -3.21
CA ALA A 269 4.20 -1.01 -2.43
C ALA A 269 4.38 -1.64 -1.04
N ALA A 270 3.28 -1.95 -0.34
CA ALA A 270 3.35 -2.65 0.94
C ALA A 270 3.89 -4.07 0.81
N LYS A 271 3.55 -4.81 -0.26
CA LYS A 271 4.12 -6.15 -0.52
C LYS A 271 5.64 -6.06 -0.74
N THR A 272 6.08 -5.08 -1.53
CA THR A 272 7.51 -4.83 -1.76
C THR A 272 8.23 -4.45 -0.46
N ALA A 273 7.66 -3.54 0.34
CA ALA A 273 8.20 -3.15 1.64
C ALA A 273 8.31 -4.35 2.59
N THR A 274 7.24 -5.13 2.74
CA THR A 274 7.18 -6.30 3.62
C THR A 274 8.25 -7.34 3.26
N ALA A 275 8.46 -7.59 1.97
CA ALA A 275 9.51 -8.50 1.51
C ALA A 275 10.93 -8.07 1.93
N LYS A 276 11.16 -6.76 2.10
CA LYS A 276 12.46 -6.18 2.47
C LYS A 276 12.59 -5.88 3.98
N LEU A 277 11.48 -5.65 4.68
CA LEU A 277 11.46 -5.22 6.09
C LEU A 277 12.23 -6.16 7.02
N ASN A 278 12.17 -7.47 6.79
CA ASN A 278 12.93 -8.44 7.62
C ASN A 278 14.44 -8.18 7.55
N ALA A 279 14.97 -7.88 6.37
CA ALA A 279 16.39 -7.55 6.20
C ALA A 279 16.72 -6.20 6.86
N TYR A 280 15.86 -5.19 6.69
CA TYR A 280 16.07 -3.87 7.28
C TYR A 280 16.05 -3.91 8.81
N LYS A 281 15.10 -4.63 9.42
CA LYS A 281 15.02 -4.79 10.88
C LYS A 281 16.24 -5.51 11.44
N ARG A 282 16.70 -6.57 10.77
CA ARG A 282 17.92 -7.29 11.18
C ARG A 282 19.15 -6.37 11.14
N ASP A 283 19.32 -5.62 10.05
CA ASP A 283 20.48 -4.73 9.89
C ASP A 283 20.43 -3.57 10.89
N PHE A 284 19.24 -3.02 11.16
CA PHE A 284 18.99 -2.03 12.20
C PHE A 284 19.38 -2.55 13.60
N GLU A 285 18.91 -3.74 13.98
CA GLU A 285 19.26 -4.32 15.29
C GLU A 285 20.76 -4.57 15.42
N ASN A 286 21.42 -5.02 14.36
CA ASN A 286 22.87 -5.18 14.34
C ASN A 286 23.62 -3.85 14.52
N ALA A 287 23.15 -2.78 13.87
CA ALA A 287 23.72 -1.44 14.02
C ALA A 287 23.50 -0.91 15.45
N ARG A 288 22.27 -1.03 15.98
CA ARG A 288 21.91 -0.60 17.34
C ARG A 288 22.78 -1.30 18.39
N ILE A 289 22.92 -2.62 18.30
CA ILE A 289 23.70 -3.41 19.25
C ILE A 289 25.19 -3.16 19.07
N GLY A 290 25.66 -3.01 17.83
CA GLY A 290 27.04 -2.62 17.55
C GLY A 290 27.40 -1.27 18.16
N ASN A 291 26.47 -0.30 18.11
CA ASN A 291 26.66 1.01 18.71
C ASN A 291 26.81 0.95 20.23
N PHE A 292 26.06 0.09 20.94
CA PHE A 292 26.24 -0.07 22.39
C PHE A 292 27.66 -0.50 22.77
N ILE A 293 28.24 -1.43 22.00
CA ILE A 293 29.60 -1.93 22.24
C ILE A 293 30.62 -0.84 21.93
N THR A 294 30.51 -0.16 20.80
CA THR A 294 31.47 0.90 20.48
C THR A 294 31.35 2.10 21.42
N ALA A 295 30.14 2.48 21.83
CA ALA A 295 29.93 3.53 22.82
C ALA A 295 30.63 3.19 24.15
N ALA A 296 30.52 1.93 24.58
CA ALA A 296 31.24 1.45 25.75
C ALA A 296 32.76 1.55 25.60
N GLN A 297 33.29 1.25 24.42
CA GLN A 297 34.72 1.40 24.11
C GLN A 297 35.17 2.86 24.06
N GLU A 298 34.34 3.77 23.55
CA GLU A 298 34.60 5.23 23.59
C GLU A 298 34.65 5.74 25.04
N PHE A 299 33.71 5.32 25.89
CA PHE A 299 33.73 5.65 27.31
C PHE A 299 34.97 5.07 28.01
N ASP A 300 35.39 3.86 27.67
CA ASP A 300 36.62 3.27 28.21
C ASP A 300 37.86 4.08 27.85
N LEU A 301 37.99 4.49 26.58
CA LEU A 301 39.10 5.32 26.13
C LEU A 301 39.14 6.67 26.88
N ALA A 302 37.98 7.31 27.03
CA ALA A 302 37.86 8.55 27.80
C ALA A 302 38.20 8.35 29.28
N ALA A 303 37.79 7.21 29.87
CA ALA A 303 38.08 6.86 31.25
C ALA A 303 39.58 6.65 31.49
N GLU A 304 40.27 5.96 30.59
CA GLU A 304 41.72 5.74 30.68
C GLU A 304 42.51 7.05 30.62
N GLN A 305 42.06 8.01 29.81
CA GLN A 305 42.64 9.35 29.75
C GLN A 305 42.40 10.14 31.04
N ALA A 306 41.21 10.00 31.65
CA ALA A 306 40.85 10.70 32.88
C ALA A 306 41.45 10.07 34.15
N LYS A 307 41.81 8.78 34.12
CA LYS A 307 42.19 7.98 35.30
C LYS A 307 43.30 8.61 36.15
N SER A 308 44.33 9.17 35.53
CA SER A 308 45.48 9.76 36.23
C SER A 308 45.20 11.15 36.79
N ILE A 309 44.23 11.88 36.23
CA ILE A 309 43.94 13.28 36.54
C ILE A 309 42.73 13.39 37.49
N GLN A 310 41.70 12.59 37.24
CA GLN A 310 40.43 12.56 37.96
C GLN A 310 39.90 11.12 38.05
N PRO A 311 40.36 10.33 39.04
CA PRO A 311 40.00 8.91 39.17
C PRO A 311 38.49 8.69 39.37
N LYS A 312 37.79 9.65 40.00
CA LYS A 312 36.34 9.62 40.14
C LYS A 312 35.61 9.75 38.79
N ALA A 313 36.05 10.67 37.93
CA ALA A 313 35.48 10.84 36.59
C ALA A 313 35.73 9.60 35.72
N ALA A 314 36.90 8.96 35.83
CA ALA A 314 37.18 7.70 35.15
C ALA A 314 36.24 6.57 35.60
N SER A 315 35.98 6.46 36.91
CA SER A 315 35.02 5.48 37.44
C SER A 315 33.59 5.72 36.92
N GLU A 316 33.16 6.98 36.80
CA GLU A 316 31.85 7.34 36.24
C GLU A 316 31.74 6.97 34.75
N LEU A 317 32.80 7.18 33.97
CA LEU A 317 32.85 6.82 32.55
C LEU A 317 32.81 5.30 32.34
N TRP A 318 33.56 4.51 33.12
CA TRP A 318 33.43 3.05 33.08
C TRP A 318 32.03 2.57 33.50
N GLN A 319 31.38 3.28 34.43
CA GLN A 319 29.99 2.97 34.78
C GLN A 319 29.02 3.24 33.62
N GLN A 320 29.25 4.29 32.83
CA GLN A 320 28.50 4.55 31.60
C GLN A 320 28.75 3.46 30.55
N ALA A 321 30.00 3.01 30.40
CA ALA A 321 30.35 1.88 29.52
C ALA A 321 29.58 0.61 29.90
N ILE A 322 29.56 0.26 31.19
CA ILE A 322 28.80 -0.89 31.71
C ILE A 322 27.30 -0.75 31.41
N ASN A 323 26.72 0.44 31.62
CA ASN A 323 25.31 0.68 31.33
C ASN A 323 24.96 0.48 29.84
N ARG A 324 25.89 0.79 28.92
CA ARG A 324 25.71 0.52 27.48
C ARG A 324 25.79 -0.98 27.18
N ILE A 325 26.79 -1.67 27.73
CA ILE A 325 26.96 -3.11 27.55
C ILE A 325 25.75 -3.92 28.07
N ASN A 326 25.15 -3.50 29.18
CA ASN A 326 23.96 -4.16 29.73
C ASN A 326 22.71 -4.06 28.84
N GLN A 327 22.71 -3.20 27.81
CA GLN A 327 21.62 -3.10 26.83
C GLN A 327 21.76 -4.11 25.69
N VAL A 328 22.86 -4.87 25.62
CA VAL A 328 23.05 -5.92 24.61
C VAL A 328 22.17 -7.13 24.95
N PRO A 329 21.23 -7.55 24.08
CA PRO A 329 20.36 -8.70 24.34
C PRO A 329 21.12 -10.03 24.39
N LEU A 330 20.64 -10.98 25.21
CA LEU A 330 21.23 -12.32 25.38
C LEU A 330 21.33 -13.09 24.06
N GLU A 331 20.34 -12.90 23.19
CA GLU A 331 20.23 -13.56 21.89
C GLU A 331 21.24 -13.05 20.86
N ASN A 332 21.84 -11.88 21.10
CA ASN A 332 22.75 -11.31 20.12
C ASN A 332 24.08 -12.09 20.10
N PRO A 333 24.62 -12.44 18.92
CA PRO A 333 25.91 -13.12 18.81
C PRO A 333 27.07 -12.40 19.53
N ARG A 334 26.99 -11.06 19.65
CA ARG A 334 27.98 -10.21 20.32
C ARG A 334 27.80 -10.10 21.83
N TYR A 335 26.80 -10.75 22.42
CA TYR A 335 26.59 -10.71 23.88
C TYR A 335 27.81 -11.18 24.67
N VAL A 336 28.48 -12.26 24.23
CA VAL A 336 29.68 -12.77 24.91
C VAL A 336 30.86 -11.81 24.82
N GLU A 337 31.02 -11.11 23.69
CA GLU A 337 32.00 -10.03 23.55
C GLU A 337 31.70 -8.90 24.54
N ALA A 338 30.43 -8.49 24.60
CA ALA A 338 29.95 -7.45 25.50
C ALA A 338 30.21 -7.82 26.98
N GLN A 339 29.90 -9.05 27.40
CA GLN A 339 30.15 -9.51 28.77
C GLN A 339 31.63 -9.57 29.14
N LYS A 340 32.54 -9.86 28.19
CA LYS A 340 33.99 -9.77 28.45
C LYS A 340 34.43 -8.33 28.73
N LEU A 341 33.89 -7.36 27.99
CA LEU A 341 34.16 -5.93 28.21
C LEU A 341 33.62 -5.48 29.57
N LEU A 342 32.44 -5.94 29.96
CA LEU A 342 31.83 -5.67 31.27
C LEU A 342 32.78 -6.08 32.42
N VAL A 343 33.29 -7.31 32.39
CA VAL A 343 34.25 -7.81 33.39
C VAL A 343 35.53 -6.95 33.40
N SER A 344 36.04 -6.57 32.22
CA SER A 344 37.22 -5.70 32.11
C SER A 344 36.99 -4.34 32.77
N TYR A 345 35.90 -3.65 32.46
CA TYR A 345 35.59 -2.34 33.02
C TYR A 345 35.38 -2.38 34.53
N GLN A 346 34.82 -3.47 35.04
CA GLN A 346 34.59 -3.63 36.47
C GLN A 346 35.88 -3.92 37.24
N SER A 347 36.81 -4.69 36.67
CA SER A 347 38.17 -4.82 37.21
C SER A 347 38.88 -3.46 37.30
N LYS A 348 38.70 -2.60 36.29
CA LYS A 348 39.23 -1.22 36.29
C LYS A 348 38.62 -0.35 37.40
N ILE A 349 37.33 -0.52 37.70
CA ILE A 349 36.65 0.12 38.84
C ILE A 349 37.10 -0.48 40.19
N GLN A 350 37.33 -1.79 40.29
CA GLN A 350 37.76 -2.47 41.52
C GLN A 350 39.15 -2.04 42.01
N GLY A 351 40.02 -1.57 41.10
CA GLY A 351 41.26 -0.88 41.48
C GLY A 351 41.05 0.40 42.32
N VAL A 352 39.78 0.82 42.53
CA VAL A 352 39.37 2.05 43.20
C VAL A 352 38.53 1.80 44.48
N VAL A 353 37.86 0.65 44.67
CA VAL A 353 36.96 0.40 45.85
C VAL A 353 36.86 -1.09 46.31
N ASP A 354 37.04 -1.31 47.63
CA ASP A 354 36.78 -2.42 48.59
C ASP A 354 36.59 -3.92 48.14
N PRO A 355 37.21 -4.96 48.77
CA PRO A 355 37.38 -6.29 48.18
C PRO A 355 36.33 -7.38 48.45
N ARG A 356 35.25 -7.17 49.22
CA ARG A 356 34.29 -8.27 49.55
C ARG A 356 33.08 -8.33 48.61
N SER A 357 32.33 -7.25 48.46
CA SER A 357 31.21 -7.17 47.51
C SER A 357 31.69 -7.40 46.08
N SER A 358 32.87 -6.87 45.75
CA SER A 358 33.59 -7.08 44.50
C SER A 358 33.72 -8.56 44.11
N LYS A 359 34.14 -9.44 45.03
CA LYS A 359 34.28 -10.88 44.75
C LYS A 359 32.96 -11.60 44.47
N LEU A 360 31.89 -11.24 45.20
CA LEU A 360 30.57 -11.82 44.99
C LEU A 360 29.97 -11.40 43.64
N ILE A 361 30.12 -10.12 43.31
CA ILE A 361 29.68 -9.58 42.02
C ILE A 361 30.46 -10.23 40.87
N GLU A 362 31.77 -10.41 41.01
CA GLU A 362 32.61 -11.05 39.99
C GLU A 362 32.25 -12.53 39.79
N GLY A 363 32.07 -13.28 40.88
CA GLY A 363 31.59 -14.67 40.82
C GLY A 363 30.25 -14.77 40.09
N ALA A 364 29.31 -13.87 40.39
CA ALA A 364 27.99 -13.87 39.76
C ALA A 364 28.10 -13.65 38.25
N LYS A 365 28.99 -12.75 37.81
CA LYS A 365 29.26 -12.50 36.40
C LYS A 365 29.89 -13.69 35.69
N GLN A 366 30.77 -14.43 36.34
CA GLN A 366 31.35 -15.65 35.75
C GLN A 366 30.26 -16.71 35.51
N PHE A 367 29.35 -16.91 36.45
CA PHE A 367 28.20 -17.78 36.26
C PHE A 367 27.27 -17.30 35.14
N ALA A 368 26.95 -16.00 35.10
CA ALA A 368 26.15 -15.39 34.04
C ALA A 368 26.80 -15.54 32.65
N LEU A 369 28.11 -15.35 32.54
CA LEU A 369 28.86 -15.52 31.29
C LEU A 369 28.89 -16.98 30.84
N ALA A 370 29.07 -17.92 31.77
CA ALA A 370 28.99 -19.36 31.49
C ALA A 370 27.58 -19.76 31.03
N ALA A 371 26.54 -19.19 31.65
CA ALA A 371 25.15 -19.39 31.27
C ALA A 371 24.90 -18.89 29.85
N ALA A 372 25.27 -17.64 29.57
CA ALA A 372 25.07 -17.02 28.27
C ALA A 372 25.83 -17.74 27.14
N LYS A 373 27.10 -18.09 27.36
CA LYS A 373 27.88 -18.88 26.40
C LYS A 373 27.22 -20.23 26.12
N SER A 374 26.66 -20.87 27.14
CA SER A 374 25.96 -22.14 27.00
C SER A 374 24.59 -22.01 26.32
N ALA A 375 23.98 -20.81 26.34
CA ALA A 375 22.70 -20.52 25.71
C ALA A 375 22.79 -20.19 24.22
N GLN A 376 23.99 -19.87 23.71
CA GLN A 376 24.19 -19.56 22.29
C GLN A 376 23.84 -20.73 21.39
N ASN A 377 23.42 -20.42 20.17
CA ASN A 377 23.06 -21.39 19.12
C ASN A 377 21.93 -22.37 19.52
N PRO A 378 20.74 -21.86 19.91
CA PRO A 378 19.56 -22.73 20.06
C PRO A 378 19.15 -23.36 18.72
N PRO A 379 18.35 -24.45 18.70
CA PRO A 379 17.66 -25.06 19.84
C PRO A 379 18.56 -25.89 20.75
N HIS A 380 18.23 -25.92 22.05
CA HIS A 380 18.92 -26.76 23.05
C HIS A 380 17.94 -27.77 23.66
N THR A 381 18.47 -28.90 24.13
CA THR A 381 17.67 -29.90 24.84
C THR A 381 17.17 -29.38 26.18
N GLU A 382 16.08 -29.97 26.70
CA GLU A 382 15.56 -29.68 28.04
C GLU A 382 16.66 -29.71 29.12
N MET A 383 17.50 -30.75 29.10
CA MET A 383 18.61 -30.90 30.05
C MET A 383 19.60 -29.73 29.96
N LYS A 384 19.93 -29.30 28.74
CA LYS A 384 20.85 -28.19 28.53
C LYS A 384 20.23 -26.88 29.00
N TRP A 385 18.95 -26.64 28.72
CA TRP A 385 18.23 -25.48 29.26
C TRP A 385 18.23 -25.46 30.78
N LYS A 386 17.92 -26.59 31.45
CA LYS A 386 17.97 -26.69 32.92
C LYS A 386 19.36 -26.37 33.49
N GLN A 387 20.43 -26.83 32.84
CA GLN A 387 21.80 -26.49 33.25
C GLN A 387 22.09 -24.98 33.14
N ILE A 388 21.63 -24.35 32.05
CA ILE A 388 21.80 -22.91 31.86
C ILE A 388 20.98 -22.13 32.90
N ALA A 389 19.72 -22.54 33.16
CA ALA A 389 18.88 -21.97 34.21
C ALA A 389 19.59 -22.02 35.56
N LYS A 390 20.24 -23.15 35.88
CA LYS A 390 20.99 -23.28 37.13
C LYS A 390 22.14 -22.29 37.21
N LEU A 391 22.90 -22.07 36.14
CA LEU A 391 23.97 -21.07 36.12
C LEU A 391 23.44 -19.65 36.37
N TRP A 392 22.32 -19.27 35.75
CA TRP A 392 21.67 -17.98 36.03
C TRP A 392 21.18 -17.87 37.47
N SER A 393 20.55 -18.92 38.01
CA SER A 393 20.09 -18.93 39.41
C SER A 393 21.25 -18.76 40.40
N THR A 394 22.39 -19.41 40.17
CA THR A 394 23.59 -19.26 41.01
C THR A 394 24.15 -17.84 40.94
N ALA A 395 24.14 -17.22 39.75
CA ALA A 395 24.55 -15.82 39.61
C ALA A 395 23.63 -14.88 40.42
N ILE A 396 22.32 -15.09 40.35
CA ILE A 396 21.32 -14.32 41.09
C ILE A 396 21.50 -14.51 42.60
N GLU A 397 21.64 -15.74 43.08
CA GLU A 397 21.86 -16.07 44.50
C GLU A 397 23.08 -15.32 45.06
N GLN A 398 24.18 -15.26 44.31
CA GLN A 398 25.38 -14.53 44.73
C GLN A 398 25.14 -13.02 44.84
N LEU A 399 24.42 -12.41 43.90
CA LEU A 399 24.11 -10.98 43.97
C LEU A 399 23.12 -10.64 45.09
N GLN A 400 22.16 -11.54 45.39
CA GLN A 400 21.23 -11.37 46.51
C GLN A 400 21.91 -11.40 47.88
N SER A 401 23.09 -12.02 47.98
CA SER A 401 23.86 -12.10 49.22
C SER A 401 24.60 -10.79 49.60
N ILE A 402 24.59 -9.79 48.71
CA ILE A 402 25.23 -8.49 48.93
C ILE A 402 24.31 -7.61 49.76
N ARG A 403 24.83 -7.08 50.86
CA ARG A 403 24.03 -6.31 51.83
C ARG A 403 23.91 -4.85 51.40
N VAL A 404 22.86 -4.18 51.90
CA VAL A 404 22.55 -2.78 51.54
C VAL A 404 23.69 -1.82 51.86
N GLU A 405 24.48 -2.13 52.89
CA GLU A 405 25.61 -1.32 53.34
C GLU A 405 26.89 -1.55 52.54
N ASP A 406 26.95 -2.64 51.74
CA ASP A 406 28.13 -2.94 50.97
C ASP A 406 28.26 -1.94 49.79
N PRO A 407 29.46 -1.38 49.50
CA PRO A 407 29.64 -0.39 48.44
C PRO A 407 29.17 -0.82 47.04
N GLY A 408 29.06 -2.13 46.81
CA GLY A 408 28.60 -2.74 45.55
C GLY A 408 27.10 -3.00 45.45
N TYR A 409 26.30 -2.65 46.48
CA TYR A 409 24.87 -2.99 46.53
C TYR A 409 24.08 -2.47 45.33
N LEU A 410 24.27 -1.19 44.96
CA LEU A 410 23.55 -0.60 43.84
C LEU A 410 23.89 -1.28 42.50
N GLU A 411 25.15 -1.69 42.31
CA GLU A 411 25.57 -2.48 41.13
C GLU A 411 24.89 -3.86 41.15
N ALA A 412 24.88 -4.53 42.31
CA ALA A 412 24.25 -5.82 42.48
C ALA A 412 22.75 -5.79 42.14
N GLN A 413 22.02 -4.77 42.58
CA GLN A 413 20.59 -4.61 42.28
C GLN A 413 20.32 -4.42 40.77
N LYS A 414 21.18 -3.68 40.06
CA LYS A 414 21.05 -3.53 38.61
C LYS A 414 21.29 -4.86 37.88
N LEU A 415 22.35 -5.59 38.25
CA LEU A 415 22.64 -6.90 37.68
C LEU A 415 21.55 -7.93 38.01
N LEU A 416 20.98 -7.89 39.21
CA LEU A 416 19.87 -8.74 39.61
C LEU A 416 18.68 -8.60 38.68
N ALA A 417 18.25 -7.37 38.39
CA ALA A 417 17.13 -7.12 37.48
C ALA A 417 17.40 -7.71 36.08
N THR A 418 18.62 -7.53 35.55
CA THR A 418 19.02 -8.10 34.26
C THR A 418 19.03 -9.64 34.31
N TYR A 419 19.60 -10.23 35.35
CA TYR A 419 19.76 -11.68 35.44
C TYR A 419 18.43 -12.38 35.68
N GLN A 420 17.54 -11.80 36.48
CA GLN A 420 16.17 -12.28 36.66
C GLN A 420 15.39 -12.25 35.35
N THR A 421 15.53 -11.18 34.56
CA THR A 421 14.93 -11.09 33.22
C THR A 421 15.46 -12.20 32.31
N ASN A 422 16.77 -12.41 32.27
CA ASN A 422 17.40 -13.46 31.46
C ASN A 422 16.96 -14.87 31.89
N LEU A 423 16.82 -15.11 33.20
CA LEU A 423 16.29 -16.37 33.72
C LEU A 423 14.84 -16.60 33.28
N GLY A 424 13.98 -15.59 33.38
CA GLY A 424 12.58 -15.70 32.95
C GLY A 424 12.41 -15.98 31.44
N ILE A 425 13.24 -15.34 30.59
CA ILE A 425 13.30 -15.66 29.15
C ILE A 425 13.68 -17.13 28.94
N LEU A 426 14.65 -17.62 29.71
CA LEU A 426 15.13 -18.98 29.59
C LEU A 426 14.12 -20.01 30.09
N GLU A 427 13.42 -19.72 31.18
CA GLU A 427 12.32 -20.56 31.69
C GLU A 427 11.20 -20.69 30.65
N THR A 428 10.87 -19.59 29.96
CA THR A 428 9.90 -19.61 28.86
C THR A 428 10.36 -20.53 27.73
N ARG A 429 11.66 -20.50 27.37
CA ARG A 429 12.24 -21.39 26.33
C ARG A 429 12.28 -22.85 26.77
N LEU A 430 12.63 -23.11 28.02
CA LEU A 430 12.59 -24.44 28.62
C LEU A 430 11.18 -25.02 28.55
N GLN A 431 10.17 -24.21 28.89
CA GLN A 431 8.78 -24.62 28.82
C GLN A 431 8.34 -24.93 27.38
N ALA A 432 8.68 -24.05 26.42
CA ALA A 432 8.41 -24.28 25.01
C ALA A 432 9.06 -25.57 24.48
N GLU A 433 10.29 -25.86 24.92
CA GLU A 433 11.01 -27.09 24.57
C GLU A 433 10.29 -28.34 25.15
N ILE A 434 9.91 -28.33 26.42
CA ILE A 434 9.18 -29.43 27.08
C ILE A 434 7.84 -29.69 26.38
N GLU A 435 7.07 -28.64 26.12
CA GLU A 435 5.77 -28.75 25.46
C GLU A 435 5.91 -29.28 24.03
N SER A 436 6.90 -28.76 23.28
CA SER A 436 7.17 -29.19 21.91
C SER A 436 7.61 -30.65 21.83
N GLN A 437 8.46 -31.11 22.76
CA GLN A 437 8.81 -32.53 22.87
C GLN A 437 7.61 -33.40 23.23
N SER A 438 6.76 -32.96 24.15
CA SER A 438 5.53 -33.65 24.51
C SER A 438 4.58 -33.78 23.32
N SER A 439 4.36 -32.69 22.57
CA SER A 439 3.52 -32.68 21.37
C SER A 439 4.05 -33.60 20.28
N LEU A 440 5.36 -33.59 20.03
CA LEU A 440 5.98 -34.50 19.06
C LEU A 440 5.84 -35.97 19.50
N LYS A 441 6.04 -36.27 20.79
CA LYS A 441 5.85 -37.61 21.34
C LYS A 441 4.40 -38.09 21.16
N GLN A 442 3.43 -37.25 21.50
CA GLN A 442 2.01 -37.57 21.35
C GLN A 442 1.63 -37.80 19.88
N ALA A 443 2.14 -36.97 18.96
CA ALA A 443 1.93 -37.17 17.53
C ALA A 443 2.54 -38.50 17.05
N ASN A 444 3.74 -38.84 17.51
CA ASN A 444 4.39 -40.11 17.19
C ASN A 444 3.60 -41.32 17.72
N GLU A 445 3.04 -41.24 18.93
CA GLU A 445 2.15 -42.29 19.47
C GLU A 445 0.86 -42.43 18.64
N GLN A 446 0.27 -41.31 18.20
CA GLN A 446 -0.89 -41.32 17.30
C GLN A 446 -0.56 -41.94 15.94
N ILE A 447 0.59 -41.60 15.35
CA ILE A 447 1.08 -42.18 14.10
C ILE A 447 1.28 -43.70 14.26
N GLN A 448 1.91 -44.15 15.34
CA GLN A 448 2.11 -45.59 15.60
C GLN A 448 0.78 -46.34 15.72
N ARG A 449 -0.20 -45.77 16.43
CA ARG A 449 -1.55 -46.36 16.53
C ARG A 449 -2.24 -46.42 15.17
N LEU A 450 -2.14 -45.36 14.36
CA LEU A 450 -2.71 -45.31 13.02
C LEU A 450 -2.08 -46.35 12.08
N ILE A 451 -0.78 -46.60 12.21
CA ILE A 451 -0.07 -47.63 11.44
C ILE A 451 -0.47 -49.05 11.91
N ALA A 452 -0.57 -49.26 13.22
CA ALA A 452 -0.90 -50.57 13.79
C ALA A 452 -2.35 -50.99 13.52
N ALA A 453 -3.29 -50.05 13.51
CA ALA A 453 -4.71 -50.29 13.32
C ALA A 453 -5.36 -49.17 12.48
N PRO A 454 -5.16 -49.16 11.15
CA PRO A 454 -5.73 -48.12 10.29
C PRO A 454 -7.27 -48.24 10.21
N PRO A 455 -8.03 -47.13 10.36
CA PRO A 455 -9.47 -47.12 10.15
C PRO A 455 -9.89 -47.65 8.77
N SER A 456 -10.95 -48.44 8.72
CA SER A 456 -11.53 -48.94 7.46
C SER A 456 -12.26 -47.86 6.67
N GLU A 457 -12.80 -46.84 7.35
CA GLU A 457 -13.48 -45.71 6.73
C GLU A 457 -12.49 -44.59 6.35
N GLN A 458 -12.52 -44.18 5.07
CA GLN A 458 -11.61 -43.16 4.53
C GLN A 458 -11.74 -41.80 5.24
N GLN A 459 -12.96 -41.39 5.60
CA GLN A 459 -13.19 -40.14 6.32
C GLN A 459 -12.57 -40.15 7.73
N GLN A 460 -12.69 -41.27 8.45
CA GLN A 460 -12.08 -41.43 9.76
C GLN A 460 -10.54 -41.44 9.68
N PHE A 461 -9.99 -42.10 8.65
CA PHE A 461 -8.55 -42.08 8.38
C PHE A 461 -8.03 -40.66 8.13
N GLN A 462 -8.72 -39.88 7.29
CA GLN A 462 -8.37 -38.47 7.03
C GLN A 462 -8.47 -37.60 8.29
N ALA A 463 -9.52 -37.78 9.10
CA ALA A 463 -9.70 -37.04 10.35
C ALA A 463 -8.58 -37.31 11.36
N GLN A 464 -8.12 -38.57 11.49
CA GLN A 464 -7.00 -38.92 12.37
C GLN A 464 -5.69 -38.30 11.89
N ILE A 465 -5.42 -38.31 10.58
CA ILE A 465 -4.24 -37.63 10.02
C ILE A 465 -4.32 -36.11 10.26
N GLN A 466 -5.48 -35.50 10.09
CA GLN A 466 -5.66 -34.07 10.38
C GLN A 466 -5.43 -33.77 11.87
N GLY A 467 -5.87 -34.66 12.78
CA GLY A 467 -5.57 -34.58 14.21
C GLY A 467 -4.06 -34.59 14.50
N ILE A 468 -3.31 -35.49 13.85
CA ILE A 468 -1.84 -35.55 13.94
C ILE A 468 -1.22 -34.24 13.44
N ILE A 469 -1.67 -33.71 12.31
CA ILE A 469 -1.19 -32.41 11.79
C ILE A 469 -1.46 -31.29 12.79
N ASN A 470 -2.66 -31.24 13.37
CA ASN A 470 -3.01 -30.23 14.36
C ASN A 470 -2.12 -30.33 15.60
N GLN A 471 -1.83 -31.54 16.10
CA GLN A 471 -0.90 -31.76 17.21
C GLN A 471 0.51 -31.28 16.85
N LEU A 472 1.02 -31.67 15.68
CA LEU A 472 2.35 -31.27 15.23
C LEU A 472 2.49 -29.76 15.00
N ASN A 473 1.41 -29.07 14.61
CA ASN A 473 1.39 -27.62 14.47
C ASN A 473 1.53 -26.87 15.82
N THR A 474 1.33 -27.55 16.96
CA THR A 474 1.59 -26.96 18.29
C THR A 474 3.07 -26.95 18.65
N VAL A 475 3.92 -27.68 17.91
CA VAL A 475 5.37 -27.71 18.12
C VAL A 475 5.94 -26.34 17.73
N GLN A 476 6.53 -25.64 18.69
CA GLN A 476 6.99 -24.27 18.51
C GLN A 476 8.32 -24.22 17.74
N SER A 477 8.48 -23.21 16.90
CA SER A 477 9.75 -22.93 16.22
C SER A 477 10.86 -22.59 17.22
N GLY A 478 12.07 -23.06 16.97
CA GLY A 478 13.22 -22.81 17.86
C GLY A 478 13.39 -23.85 18.99
N THR A 479 12.64 -24.96 18.93
CA THR A 479 12.80 -26.15 19.78
C THR A 479 13.49 -27.27 19.03
N THR A 480 14.04 -28.28 19.73
CA THR A 480 14.72 -29.40 19.03
C THR A 480 13.73 -30.28 18.28
N ALA A 481 12.46 -30.32 18.71
CA ALA A 481 11.39 -31.10 18.09
C ALA A 481 10.88 -30.50 16.75
N TYR A 482 11.14 -29.22 16.49
CA TYR A 482 10.52 -28.50 15.38
C TYR A 482 10.85 -29.08 14.00
N ALA A 483 12.12 -29.41 13.76
CA ALA A 483 12.55 -29.91 12.44
C ALA A 483 11.87 -31.24 12.08
N GLU A 484 11.80 -32.17 13.03
CA GLU A 484 11.12 -33.45 12.86
C GLU A 484 9.61 -33.24 12.67
N ALA A 485 8.99 -32.37 13.46
CA ALA A 485 7.57 -32.06 13.34
C ALA A 485 7.20 -31.54 11.94
N GLN A 486 8.02 -30.66 11.36
CA GLN A 486 7.79 -30.16 9.99
C GLN A 486 7.89 -31.26 8.92
N ILE A 487 8.81 -32.22 9.09
CA ILE A 487 8.92 -33.38 8.21
C ILE A 487 7.64 -34.23 8.29
N LEU A 488 7.18 -34.52 9.51
CA LEU A 488 5.97 -35.32 9.74
C LEU A 488 4.71 -34.61 9.21
N ILE A 489 4.59 -33.30 9.38
CA ILE A 489 3.50 -32.50 8.80
C ILE A 489 3.49 -32.63 7.27
N SER A 490 4.66 -32.54 6.63
CA SER A 490 4.78 -32.68 5.17
C SER A 490 4.33 -34.07 4.69
N GLN A 491 4.77 -35.12 5.38
CA GLN A 491 4.38 -36.50 5.07
C GLN A 491 2.87 -36.73 5.28
N ALA A 492 2.31 -36.25 6.39
CA ALA A 492 0.89 -36.33 6.71
C ALA A 492 0.03 -35.60 5.65
N LYS A 493 0.42 -34.39 5.24
CA LYS A 493 -0.26 -33.65 4.16
C LYS A 493 -0.23 -34.40 2.83
N LYS A 494 0.91 -35.00 2.48
CA LYS A 494 1.03 -35.83 1.27
C LYS A 494 0.10 -37.04 1.32
N ARG A 495 -0.07 -37.63 2.50
CA ARG A 495 -0.97 -38.77 2.71
C ARG A 495 -2.45 -38.41 2.63
N LEU A 496 -2.84 -37.17 2.96
CA LEU A 496 -4.21 -36.67 2.77
C LEU A 496 -4.58 -36.43 1.30
N GLN A 497 -3.58 -36.26 0.43
CA GLN A 497 -3.77 -36.03 -1.02
C GLN A 497 -3.82 -37.32 -1.83
N GLN A 498 -3.46 -38.46 -1.22
CA GLN A 498 -3.59 -39.81 -1.77
C GLN A 498 -4.92 -40.40 -1.34
#